data_AF-A0A9P3INE1-F1
#
_entry.id   AF-A0A9P3INE1-F1
#
_cell.length_a   1.000
_cell.length_b   1.000
_cell.length_c   1.000
_cell.angle_alpha   90.00
_cell.angle_beta   90.00
_cell.angle_gamma   90.00
#
_symmetry.space_group_name_H-M   'P 1'
#
loop_
_entity.id
_entity.type
_entity.pdbx_description
1 polymer ?
#
loop_
_entity_poly.entity_id
_entity_poly.type
_entity_poly.pdbx_seq_one_letter_code
_entity_poly.pdbx_strand_id
1 'polypeptide(L)'
;MVFSSKQQLKKAICIPIRQQQRWATAFRWWSSLGRIVGKALYEGILLEYNFAPLFVSKLVGRYAFLDELSSLDVELYRNLMYLKHYEGTHQSSHWTSQSQRSTGEHSIVELRPGGSHIAVTNENKLQYIHAVADYKLNRQMQQWWRRSSGASRT
;
A
#
# COMPACT_ATOMS: atom_id res chain seq x y z
N MET A 1 -51.16 6.80 9.06
CA MET A 1 -50.01 5.90 8.83
C MET A 1 -48.92 6.60 8.03
N VAL A 2 -48.06 7.47 8.61
CA VAL A 2 -46.76 7.86 7.98
C VAL A 2 -45.79 8.34 9.08
N PHE A 3 -45.31 7.45 9.94
CA PHE A 3 -44.16 7.75 10.82
C PHE A 3 -43.39 6.46 11.10
N SER A 4 -42.84 5.84 10.05
CA SER A 4 -42.01 4.61 10.20
C SER A 4 -40.96 4.44 9.10
N SER A 5 -40.36 5.54 8.62
CA SER A 5 -39.34 5.45 7.55
C SER A 5 -38.04 6.19 7.85
N LYS A 6 -38.06 7.27 8.66
CA LYS A 6 -36.83 8.01 9.00
C LYS A 6 -35.99 7.41 10.14
N GLN A 7 -36.48 6.40 10.85
CA GLN A 7 -35.76 5.76 11.97
C GLN A 7 -34.98 4.49 11.59
N GLN A 8 -35.23 3.93 10.40
CA GLN A 8 -34.55 2.72 9.92
C GLN A 8 -33.23 3.02 9.17
N LEU A 9 -33.11 4.20 8.54
CA LEU A 9 -31.92 4.55 7.74
C LEU A 9 -30.70 5.03 8.55
N LYS A 10 -30.85 5.34 9.85
CA LYS A 10 -29.71 5.69 10.73
C LYS A 10 -29.05 4.48 11.40
N LYS A 11 -29.56 3.26 11.21
CA LYS A 11 -29.00 2.04 11.82
C LYS A 11 -27.98 1.30 10.94
N ALA A 12 -27.79 1.69 9.68
CA ALA A 12 -26.88 1.01 8.76
C ALA A 12 -25.46 1.63 8.68
N ILE A 13 -25.22 2.81 9.26
CA ILE A 13 -23.92 3.50 9.24
C ILE A 13 -23.36 3.61 10.68
N CYS A 14 -23.59 2.59 11.50
CA CYS A 14 -22.88 2.46 12.76
C CYS A 14 -22.01 1.21 12.64
N ILE A 15 -20.82 1.38 12.05
CA ILE A 15 -19.75 0.40 12.18
C ILE A 15 -19.60 0.19 13.69
N PRO A 16 -19.80 -1.02 14.24
CA PRO A 16 -19.87 -1.21 15.68
C PRO A 16 -18.54 -0.74 16.30
N ILE A 17 -18.62 0.15 17.29
CA ILE A 17 -17.48 0.79 17.99
C ILE A 17 -16.44 -0.25 18.47
N ARG A 18 -16.82 -1.53 18.64
CA ARG A 18 -15.91 -2.67 18.87
C ARG A 18 -14.85 -2.88 17.78
N GLN A 19 -15.15 -2.62 16.52
CA GLN A 19 -14.19 -2.74 15.41
C GLN A 19 -13.16 -1.61 15.43
N GLN A 20 -13.54 -0.41 15.90
CA GLN A 20 -12.68 0.77 15.87
C GLN A 20 -11.57 0.71 16.93
N GLN A 21 -11.82 0.10 18.10
CA GLN A 21 -10.80 -0.11 19.14
C GLN A 21 -9.71 -1.12 18.77
N ARG A 22 -9.98 -2.04 17.83
CA ARG A 22 -9.03 -3.08 17.39
C ARG A 22 -7.81 -2.50 16.66
N TRP A 23 -8.00 -1.40 15.94
CA TRP A 23 -6.92 -0.75 15.18
C TRP A 23 -6.02 0.09 16.09
N ALA A 24 -6.57 0.75 17.10
CA ALA A 24 -5.81 1.54 18.06
C ALA A 24 -4.90 0.67 18.94
N THR A 25 -5.40 -0.49 19.40
CA THR A 25 -4.55 -1.45 20.10
C THR A 25 -3.48 -2.01 19.16
N ALA A 26 -3.83 -2.35 17.93
CA ALA A 26 -2.88 -2.84 16.94
C ALA A 26 -1.66 -1.92 16.79
N PHE A 27 -1.82 -0.61 16.59
CA PHE A 27 -0.67 0.29 16.49
C PHE A 27 0.29 0.23 17.69
N ARG A 28 -0.24 0.09 18.91
CA ARG A 28 0.57 -0.04 20.13
C ARG A 28 1.32 -1.37 20.21
N TRP A 29 0.71 -2.45 19.74
CA TRP A 29 1.34 -3.76 19.67
C TRP A 29 2.51 -3.74 18.66
N TRP A 30 2.32 -3.17 17.47
CA TRP A 30 3.35 -3.12 16.44
C TRP A 30 4.53 -2.21 16.84
N SER A 31 4.27 -1.09 17.53
CA SER A 31 5.35 -0.21 18.02
C SER A 31 6.17 -0.87 19.13
N SER A 32 5.52 -1.64 20.01
CA SER A 32 6.20 -2.40 21.07
C SER A 32 7.01 -3.55 20.48
N LEU A 33 6.44 -4.28 19.52
CA LEU A 33 7.14 -5.35 18.80
C LEU A 33 8.39 -4.81 18.09
N GLY A 34 8.30 -3.66 17.43
CA GLY A 34 9.45 -3.01 16.80
C GLY A 34 10.56 -2.65 17.79
N ARG A 35 10.21 -2.19 19.00
CA ARG A 35 11.19 -1.91 20.06
C ARG A 35 11.86 -3.16 20.60
N ILE A 36 11.11 -4.26 20.79
CA ILE A 36 11.64 -5.55 21.25
C ILE A 36 12.60 -6.11 20.21
N VAL A 37 12.19 -6.15 18.94
CA VAL A 37 13.04 -6.62 17.83
C VAL A 37 14.30 -5.76 17.70
N GLY A 38 14.17 -4.43 17.77
CA GLY A 38 15.32 -3.52 17.73
C GLY A 38 16.30 -3.75 18.90
N LYS A 39 15.78 -4.01 20.10
CA LYS A 39 16.60 -4.32 21.27
C LYS A 39 17.32 -5.67 21.12
N ALA A 40 16.62 -6.70 20.65
CA ALA A 40 17.21 -8.01 20.41
C ALA A 40 18.35 -7.95 19.37
N LEU A 41 18.17 -7.17 18.30
CA LEU A 41 19.23 -6.92 17.30
C LEU A 41 20.42 -6.16 17.90
N TYR A 42 20.18 -5.19 18.78
CA TYR A 42 21.24 -4.44 19.47
C TYR A 42 22.06 -5.32 20.43
N GLU A 43 21.41 -6.25 21.13
CA GLU A 43 22.06 -7.20 22.04
C GLU A 43 22.69 -8.40 21.32
N GLY A 44 22.50 -8.53 20.00
CA GLY A 44 23.04 -9.64 19.20
C GLY A 44 22.33 -10.98 19.42
N ILE A 45 21.06 -10.95 19.86
CA ILE A 45 20.25 -12.15 20.05
C ILE A 45 19.75 -12.65 18.69
N LEU A 46 19.99 -13.94 18.40
CA LEU A 46 19.47 -14.57 17.19
C LEU A 46 17.94 -14.68 17.27
N LEU A 47 17.25 -14.02 16.35
CA LEU A 47 15.80 -14.14 16.20
C LEU A 47 15.48 -15.28 15.24
N GLU A 48 14.76 -16.30 15.71
CA GLU A 48 14.25 -17.41 14.88
C GLU A 48 13.01 -17.00 14.06
N TYR A 49 12.96 -15.76 13.57
CA TYR A 49 11.84 -15.24 12.79
C TYR A 49 12.20 -15.14 11.32
N ASN A 50 11.31 -15.66 10.46
CA ASN A 50 11.41 -15.47 9.02
C ASN A 50 10.73 -14.15 8.62
N PHE A 51 11.54 -13.12 8.40
CA PHE A 51 11.05 -11.84 7.88
C PHE A 51 10.85 -11.92 6.38
N ALA A 52 9.83 -11.20 5.87
CA ALA A 52 9.67 -11.04 4.43
C ALA A 52 10.95 -10.38 3.84
N PRO A 53 11.47 -10.86 2.69
CA PRO A 53 12.68 -10.31 2.08
C PRO A 53 12.61 -8.79 1.87
N LEU A 54 11.44 -8.30 1.41
CA LEU A 54 11.10 -6.88 1.29
C LEU A 54 11.35 -6.08 2.57
N PHE A 55 11.00 -6.65 3.72
CA PHE A 55 11.14 -6.00 5.01
C PHE A 55 12.60 -5.89 5.41
N VAL A 56 13.38 -6.96 5.20
CA VAL A 56 14.82 -6.98 5.47
C VAL A 56 15.56 -6.01 4.57
N SER A 57 15.28 -6.01 3.26
CA SER A 57 15.88 -5.07 2.31
C SER A 57 15.62 -3.62 2.70
N LYS A 58 14.40 -3.30 3.15
CA LYS A 58 14.07 -1.96 3.66
C LYS A 58 14.78 -1.62 4.97
N LEU A 59 14.93 -2.57 5.90
CA LEU A 59 15.69 -2.36 7.14
C LEU A 59 17.17 -2.06 6.87
N VAL A 60 17.75 -2.70 5.84
CA VAL A 60 19.14 -2.46 5.41
C VAL A 60 19.27 -1.16 4.58
N GLY A 61 18.17 -0.54 4.19
CA GLY A 61 18.16 0.66 3.36
C GLY A 61 18.40 0.40 1.88
N ARG A 62 18.21 -0.84 1.41
CA ARG A 62 18.26 -1.18 -0.02
C ARG A 62 16.94 -0.77 -0.69
N TYR A 63 17.04 -0.25 -1.91
CA TYR A 63 15.88 -0.01 -2.75
C TYR A 63 15.23 -1.36 -3.09
N ALA A 64 13.94 -1.47 -2.80
CA ALA A 64 13.19 -2.70 -3.05
C ALA A 64 13.15 -2.97 -4.56
N PHE A 65 13.69 -4.12 -4.96
CA PHE A 65 13.78 -4.51 -6.36
C PHE A 65 12.47 -5.10 -6.87
N LEU A 66 12.34 -5.14 -8.20
CA LEU A 66 11.19 -5.69 -8.87
C LEU A 66 10.94 -7.18 -8.53
N ASP A 67 11.99 -7.94 -8.25
CA ASP A 67 11.87 -9.35 -7.85
C ASP A 67 11.20 -9.49 -6.49
N GLU A 68 11.39 -8.53 -5.58
CA GLU A 68 10.76 -8.55 -4.27
C GLU A 68 9.25 -8.32 -4.37
N LEU A 69 8.80 -7.61 -5.42
CA LEU A 69 7.37 -7.42 -5.70
C LEU A 69 6.65 -8.76 -5.91
N SER A 70 7.33 -9.77 -6.48
CA SER A 70 6.75 -11.10 -6.68
C SER A 70 6.34 -11.76 -5.35
N SER A 71 7.04 -11.47 -4.26
CA SER A 71 6.70 -12.00 -2.93
C SER A 71 5.50 -11.30 -2.28
N LEU A 72 5.19 -10.08 -2.71
CA LEU A 72 4.04 -9.31 -2.21
C LEU A 72 2.79 -9.54 -3.06
N ASP A 73 2.94 -9.43 -4.38
CA ASP A 73 1.84 -9.48 -5.34
C ASP A 73 2.34 -10.08 -6.67
N VAL A 74 2.13 -11.39 -6.81
CA VAL A 74 2.52 -12.17 -8.00
C VAL A 74 1.77 -11.71 -9.25
N GLU A 75 0.51 -11.29 -9.10
CA GLU A 75 -0.33 -10.89 -10.24
C GLU A 75 0.16 -9.56 -10.81
N LEU A 76 0.44 -8.59 -9.96
CA LEU A 76 1.03 -7.32 -10.38
C LEU A 76 2.41 -7.53 -11.01
N TYR A 77 3.25 -8.39 -10.42
CA TYR A 77 4.56 -8.73 -10.99
C TYR A 77 4.43 -9.31 -12.41
N ARG A 78 3.50 -10.23 -12.64
CA ARG A 78 3.23 -10.80 -13.97
C ARG A 78 2.79 -9.74 -14.97
N ASN A 79 1.91 -8.83 -14.57
CA ASN A 79 1.44 -7.74 -15.43
C ASN A 79 2.57 -6.77 -15.80
N LEU A 80 3.44 -6.43 -14.85
CA LEU A 80 4.62 -5.58 -15.12
C LEU A 80 5.67 -6.29 -15.97
N MET A 81 5.87 -7.59 -15.77
CA MET A 81 6.74 -8.41 -16.62
C MET A 81 6.22 -8.50 -18.05
N TYR A 82 4.91 -8.65 -18.22
CA TYR A 82 4.28 -8.62 -19.53
C TYR A 82 4.53 -7.27 -20.22
N LEU A 83 4.32 -6.16 -19.51
CA LEU A 83 4.60 -4.81 -20.02
C LEU A 83 6.08 -4.62 -20.40
N LYS A 84 7.02 -5.20 -19.64
CA LYS A 84 8.46 -5.11 -19.92
C LYS A 84 8.82 -5.74 -21.27
N HIS A 85 8.28 -6.93 -21.55
CA HIS A 85 8.61 -7.72 -22.76
C HIS A 85 7.71 -7.39 -23.96
N TYR A 86 6.68 -6.57 -23.76
CA TYR A 86 5.80 -6.14 -24.83
C TYR A 86 6.49 -5.07 -25.70
N GLU A 87 6.61 -5.36 -27.00
CA GLU A 87 7.22 -4.49 -28.03
C GLU A 87 6.18 -3.74 -28.88
N GLY A 88 4.88 -3.91 -28.62
CA GLY A 88 3.83 -3.28 -29.41
C GLY A 88 3.69 -1.77 -29.17
N THR A 89 3.56 -1.02 -30.26
CA THR A 89 3.57 0.46 -30.34
C THR A 89 2.41 1.16 -29.59
N HIS A 90 1.39 0.42 -29.17
CA HIS A 90 0.16 0.99 -28.61
C HIS A 90 -0.28 0.23 -27.36
N GLN A 91 0.26 0.57 -26.20
CA GLN A 91 -0.46 0.38 -24.95
C GLN A 91 -0.96 1.73 -24.47
N SER A 92 -2.27 1.93 -24.52
CA SER A 92 -3.03 3.06 -23.96
C SER A 92 -3.05 3.03 -22.42
N SER A 93 -1.96 2.57 -21.81
CA SER A 93 -1.78 2.61 -20.36
C SER A 93 -1.23 3.99 -20.00
N HIS A 94 -2.04 4.78 -19.30
CA HIS A 94 -1.62 6.07 -18.73
C HIS A 94 -0.81 5.83 -17.46
N TRP A 95 -0.02 6.82 -17.01
CA TRP A 95 0.77 6.73 -15.76
C TRP A 95 -0.08 6.86 -14.49
N THR A 96 -1.19 6.12 -14.42
CA THR A 96 -2.16 6.14 -13.34
C THR A 96 -2.27 4.77 -12.69
N SER A 97 -2.22 4.73 -11.36
CA SER A 97 -2.45 3.50 -10.60
C SER A 97 -3.80 3.57 -9.91
N GLN A 98 -4.64 2.56 -10.11
CA GLN A 98 -5.90 2.45 -9.38
C GLN A 98 -5.61 1.85 -8.00
N SER A 99 -5.97 2.57 -6.95
CA SER A 99 -5.94 2.07 -5.58
C SER A 99 -7.37 1.99 -5.05
N GLN A 100 -7.79 0.81 -4.58
CA GLN A 100 -9.09 0.64 -3.95
C GLN A 100 -9.05 1.19 -2.53
N ARG A 101 -9.94 2.15 -2.23
CA ARG A 101 -10.11 2.67 -0.87
C ARG A 101 -10.92 1.67 -0.06
N SER A 102 -10.63 1.57 1.24
CA SER A 102 -11.41 0.75 2.20
C SER A 102 -12.90 1.13 2.30
N THR A 103 -13.32 2.23 1.68
CA THR A 103 -14.70 2.73 1.61
C THR A 103 -15.42 2.30 0.31
N GLY A 104 -14.79 1.50 -0.56
CA GLY A 104 -15.38 1.07 -1.83
C GLY A 104 -15.22 2.08 -2.97
N GLU A 105 -14.56 3.21 -2.71
CA GLU A 105 -14.25 4.23 -3.72
C GLU A 105 -12.91 3.91 -4.41
N HIS A 106 -12.89 3.87 -5.74
CA HIS A 106 -11.66 3.70 -6.51
C HIS A 106 -10.99 5.06 -6.66
N SER A 107 -9.86 5.28 -5.98
CA SER A 107 -9.05 6.49 -6.21
C SER A 107 -7.96 6.20 -7.22
N ILE A 108 -7.97 6.95 -8.32
CA ILE A 108 -6.90 6.99 -9.30
C ILE A 108 -5.78 7.85 -8.71
N VAL A 109 -4.61 7.28 -8.51
CA VAL A 109 -3.43 8.00 -7.98
C VAL A 109 -2.41 8.16 -9.09
N GLU A 110 -1.99 9.41 -9.28
CA GLU A 110 -0.91 9.74 -10.21
C GLU A 110 0.44 9.27 -9.66
N LEU A 111 1.15 8.49 -10.47
CA LEU A 111 2.47 7.96 -10.12
C LEU A 111 3.55 9.04 -10.21
N ARG A 112 3.42 9.94 -11.19
CA ARG A 112 4.23 11.15 -11.39
C ARG A 112 3.32 12.39 -11.45
N PRO A 113 3.80 13.58 -11.07
CA PRO A 113 3.02 14.82 -11.22
C PRO A 113 2.63 15.01 -12.69
N GLY A 114 1.33 15.11 -12.98
CA GLY A 114 0.82 15.23 -14.35
C GLY A 114 0.84 13.92 -15.15
N GLY A 115 1.04 12.78 -14.49
CA GLY A 115 1.09 11.46 -15.13
C GLY A 115 -0.23 11.03 -15.79
N SER A 116 -1.35 11.68 -15.45
CA SER A 116 -2.62 11.51 -16.14
C SER A 116 -2.55 11.82 -17.65
N HIS A 117 -1.65 12.74 -18.05
CA HIS A 117 -1.50 13.17 -19.44
C HIS A 117 -0.32 12.52 -20.18
N ILE A 118 0.51 11.74 -19.48
CA ILE A 118 1.70 11.10 -20.05
C ILE A 118 1.31 9.67 -20.43
N ALA A 119 1.48 9.32 -21.71
CA ALA A 119 1.32 7.95 -22.18
C ALA A 119 2.56 7.12 -21.86
N VAL A 120 2.38 5.83 -21.53
CA VAL A 120 3.51 4.90 -21.41
C VAL A 120 4.01 4.56 -22.82
N THR A 121 5.27 4.90 -23.11
CA THR A 121 6.00 4.61 -24.36
C THR A 121 7.09 3.56 -24.10
N ASN A 122 7.64 2.95 -25.15
CA ASN A 122 8.67 1.92 -25.02
C ASN A 122 9.94 2.44 -24.30
N GLU A 123 10.26 3.73 -24.46
CA GLU A 123 11.39 4.39 -23.79
C GLU A 123 11.12 4.63 -22.30
N ASN A 124 9.86 4.88 -21.93
CA ASN A 124 9.48 5.27 -20.57
C ASN A 124 8.91 4.09 -19.75
N LYS A 125 8.68 2.92 -20.38
CA LYS A 125 8.11 1.72 -19.73
C LYS A 125 8.88 1.27 -18.50
N LEU A 126 10.21 1.33 -18.54
CA LEU A 126 11.06 0.96 -17.40
C LEU A 126 10.83 1.90 -16.21
N GLN A 127 10.78 3.21 -16.46
CA GLN A 127 10.52 4.21 -15.43
C GLN A 127 9.11 4.06 -14.83
N TYR A 128 8.11 3.75 -15.67
CA TYR A 128 6.76 3.46 -15.21
C TYR A 128 6.73 2.23 -14.28
N ILE A 129 7.37 1.13 -14.69
CA ILE A 129 7.46 -0.10 -13.90
C ILE A 129 8.08 0.17 -12.52
N HIS A 130 9.20 0.91 -12.47
CA HIS A 130 9.83 1.31 -11.21
C HIS A 130 8.89 2.17 -10.34
N ALA A 131 8.23 3.17 -10.93
CA ALA A 131 7.31 4.04 -10.20
C ALA A 131 6.11 3.28 -9.62
N VAL A 132 5.56 2.29 -10.35
CA VAL A 132 4.47 1.43 -9.86
C VAL A 132 4.94 0.59 -8.68
N ALA A 133 6.12 -0.05 -8.79
CA ALA A 133 6.68 -0.85 -7.71
C ALA A 133 6.89 0.01 -6.45
N ASP A 134 7.49 1.20 -6.59
CA ASP A 134 7.69 2.13 -5.48
C ASP A 134 6.38 2.61 -4.86
N TYR A 135 5.38 2.90 -5.69
CA TYR A 135 4.07 3.33 -5.20
C TYR A 135 3.40 2.26 -4.34
N LYS A 136 3.39 1.00 -4.81
CA LYS A 136 2.79 -0.14 -4.11
C LYS A 136 3.55 -0.49 -2.83
N LEU A 137 4.89 -0.51 -2.90
CA LEU A 137 5.72 -0.92 -1.76
C LEU A 137 5.85 0.17 -0.70
N ASN A 138 5.97 1.45 -1.10
CA ASN A 138 6.30 2.54 -0.18
C ASN A 138 5.13 3.51 0.04
N ARG A 139 4.55 4.05 -1.05
CA ARG A 139 3.58 5.16 -0.93
C ARG A 139 2.26 4.73 -0.31
N GLN A 140 1.75 3.53 -0.63
CA GLN A 140 0.51 3.02 -0.03
C GLN A 140 0.62 2.85 1.49
N MET A 141 1.71 2.24 1.96
CA MET A 141 1.97 2.05 3.39
C MET A 141 2.11 3.41 4.11
N GLN A 142 2.87 4.35 3.53
CA GLN A 142 3.03 5.69 4.12
C GLN A 142 1.73 6.50 4.15
N GLN A 143 0.88 6.38 3.12
CA GLN A 143 -0.41 7.05 3.10
C GLN A 143 -1.33 6.50 4.19
N TRP A 144 -1.31 5.19 4.39
CA TRP A 144 -2.04 4.55 5.47
C TRP A 144 -1.56 5.04 6.85
N TRP A 145 -0.24 5.05 7.07
CA TRP A 145 0.37 5.55 8.31
C TRP A 145 0.07 7.02 8.58
N ARG A 146 0.22 7.90 7.59
CA ARG A 146 -0.10 9.33 7.75
C ARG A 146 -1.55 9.54 8.15
N ARG A 147 -2.46 8.80 7.52
CA ARG A 147 -3.90 8.89 7.80
C ARG A 147 -4.23 8.38 9.20
N SER A 148 -3.56 7.35 9.68
CA SER A 148 -3.80 6.84 11.04
C SER A 148 -3.15 7.71 12.12
N SER A 149 -1.98 8.30 11.86
CA SER A 149 -1.30 9.20 12.81
C SER A 149 -1.93 10.59 12.92
N GLY A 150 -2.59 11.06 11.86
CA GLY A 150 -3.22 12.38 11.81
C GLY A 150 -4.50 12.53 12.63
N ALA A 151 -5.13 11.43 13.05
CA ALA A 151 -6.38 11.44 13.81
C ALA A 151 -6.19 11.62 15.34
N SER A 152 -4.95 11.73 15.82
CA SER A 152 -4.64 11.81 17.27
C SER A 152 -4.14 13.18 17.73
N ARG A 153 -4.22 14.22 16.88
CA ARG A 153 -3.63 15.56 17.14
C ARG A 153 -4.60 16.74 17.03
N THR A 154 -5.91 16.51 17.01
CA THR A 154 -6.93 17.57 17.08
C THR A 154 -7.88 17.30 18.23
#